data_AF-A0A843IJP0-F1
#
_entry.id   AF-A0A843IJP0-F1
#
_cell.length_a   1.000
_cell.length_b   1.000
_cell.length_c   1.000
_cell.angle_alpha   90.00
_cell.angle_beta   90.00
_cell.angle_gamma   90.00
#
_symmetry.space_group_name_H-M   'P 1'
#
loop_
_entity.id
_entity.type
_entity.pdbx_description
1 polymer ?
#
loop_
_entity_poly.entity_id
_entity_poly.type
_entity_poly.pdbx_seq_one_letter_code
_entity_poly.pdbx_strand_id
1 'polypeptide(L)'
;MVKCPRCGYENSPSSVYCDNCAYRLADAEGNRINNSQRQSSWNMGLGKKIVIVLGIIVVAFLLFSFVYNNTQPSYQDSLNVITDDGSNYQTSSYPYKAVIKYDGSWYAEMGDPNYLVKESGYGNKSFVLDCAAWDKIAIDAQKQDSGEGNLTVQLLKNGEVVDEKSTANASSHLVINYNY
;
A
#
# COMPACT_ATOMS: atom_id res chain seq x y z
N MET A 1 -24.71 58.78 20.70
CA MET A 1 -25.08 57.43 20.20
C MET A 1 -23.80 56.63 19.97
N VAL A 2 -23.80 55.33 20.30
CA VAL A 2 -22.66 54.42 20.12
C VAL A 2 -23.13 53.19 19.34
N LYS A 3 -22.50 52.93 18.19
CA LYS A 3 -22.85 51.78 17.33
C LYS A 3 -22.18 50.51 17.85
N CYS A 4 -22.95 49.43 18.00
CA CYS A 4 -22.41 48.14 18.40
C CYS A 4 -21.50 47.57 17.29
N PRO A 5 -20.24 47.21 17.56
CA PRO A 5 -19.34 46.64 16.55
C PRO A 5 -19.73 45.22 16.13
N ARG A 6 -20.58 44.53 16.91
CA ARG A 6 -21.01 43.16 16.64
C ARG A 6 -22.25 43.08 15.75
N CYS A 7 -23.24 43.94 15.96
CA CYS A 7 -24.54 43.85 15.28
C CYS A 7 -24.98 45.16 14.59
N GLY A 8 -24.25 46.26 14.76
CA GLY A 8 -24.57 47.54 14.13
C GLY A 8 -25.70 48.34 14.78
N TYR A 9 -26.34 47.85 15.85
CA TYR A 9 -27.40 48.56 16.57
C TYR A 9 -26.88 49.85 17.25
N GLU A 10 -27.69 50.90 17.27
CA GLU A 10 -27.36 52.18 17.90
C GLU A 10 -27.80 52.21 19.35
N ASN A 11 -26.85 52.35 20.26
CA ASN A 11 -27.08 52.34 21.69
C ASN A 11 -26.91 53.74 22.28
N SER A 12 -27.49 53.96 23.46
CA SER A 12 -27.19 55.14 24.27
C SER A 12 -25.68 55.23 24.57
N PRO A 13 -25.09 56.44 24.61
CA PRO A 13 -23.69 56.61 25.00
C PRO A 13 -23.40 56.16 26.43
N SER A 14 -24.38 55.95 27.32
CA SER A 14 -24.13 55.41 28.67
C SER A 14 -24.20 53.88 28.75
N SER A 15 -24.57 53.19 27.67
CA SER A 15 -24.81 51.73 27.70
C SER A 15 -23.50 50.96 27.88
N VAL A 16 -23.49 50.05 28.87
CA VAL A 16 -22.39 49.11 29.14
C VAL A 16 -22.48 47.88 28.23
N TYR A 17 -23.70 47.49 27.86
CA TYR A 17 -24.00 46.40 26.95
C TYR A 17 -24.86 46.89 25.78
N CYS A 18 -24.84 46.16 24.67
CA CYS A 18 -25.71 46.41 23.53
C CYS A 18 -27.13 45.92 23.82
N ASP A 19 -28.13 46.80 23.68
CA ASP A 19 -29.55 46.51 23.95
C ASP A 19 -30.14 45.45 23.01
N ASN A 20 -29.50 45.23 21.85
CA ASN A 20 -29.95 44.25 20.86
C ASN A 20 -29.24 42.88 20.95
N CYS A 21 -27.95 42.83 21.33
CA CYS A 21 -27.17 41.57 21.25
C CYS A 21 -26.30 41.27 22.48
N ALA A 22 -26.47 42.03 23.56
CA ALA A 22 -25.75 41.90 24.83
C ALA A 22 -24.21 41.99 24.72
N TYR A 23 -23.66 42.44 23.57
CA TYR A 23 -22.23 42.66 23.44
C TYR A 23 -21.77 43.80 24.36
N ARG A 24 -20.70 43.59 25.12
CA ARG A 24 -20.14 44.58 26.04
C ARG A 24 -19.50 45.75 25.28
N LEU A 25 -19.94 46.96 25.55
CA LEU A 25 -19.51 48.21 24.90
C LEU A 25 -18.50 49.00 25.75
N ALA A 26 -18.49 48.81 27.07
CA ALA A 26 -17.57 49.49 27.99
C ALA A 26 -17.01 48.54 29.06
N ASP A 27 -15.77 48.77 29.50
CA ASP A 27 -15.14 48.06 30.61
C ASP A 27 -15.67 48.54 31.99
N ALA A 28 -15.10 48.07 33.10
CA ALA A 28 -15.60 48.37 34.44
C ALA A 28 -15.29 49.83 34.85
N GLU A 29 -14.31 50.43 34.18
CA GLU A 29 -13.82 51.78 34.35
C GLU A 29 -14.51 52.78 33.39
N GLY A 30 -15.43 52.29 32.54
CA GLY A 30 -16.21 53.08 31.59
C GLY A 30 -15.51 53.39 30.27
N ASN A 31 -14.33 52.81 30.02
CA ASN A 31 -13.64 52.96 28.74
C ASN A 31 -14.33 52.12 27.67
N ARG A 32 -14.42 52.68 26.45
CA ARG A 32 -15.07 52.02 25.32
C ARG A 32 -14.20 50.86 24.84
N ILE A 33 -14.82 49.70 24.66
CA ILE A 33 -14.15 48.53 24.09
C ILE A 33 -14.12 48.70 22.57
N ASN A 34 -13.06 49.33 22.08
CA ASN A 34 -12.67 49.33 20.69
C ASN A 34 -11.97 48.00 20.38
N ASN A 35 -12.74 47.04 19.88
CA ASN A 35 -12.20 45.81 19.32
C ASN A 35 -11.62 46.16 17.94
N SER A 36 -10.44 46.80 17.91
CA SER A 36 -9.68 46.94 16.68
C SER A 36 -9.45 45.53 16.18
N GLN A 37 -10.03 45.23 15.01
CA GLN A 37 -9.82 43.94 14.36
C GLN A 37 -8.34 43.64 14.41
N ARG A 38 -7.97 42.48 14.98
CA ARG A 38 -6.60 41.99 15.05
C ARG A 38 -6.06 42.05 13.62
N GLN A 39 -5.31 43.11 13.29
CA GLN A 39 -4.73 43.24 11.97
C GLN A 39 -3.71 42.13 11.88
N SER A 40 -4.03 41.11 11.09
CA SER A 40 -3.10 40.05 10.72
C SER A 40 -1.84 40.74 10.20
N SER A 41 -0.75 40.68 10.97
CA SER A 41 0.53 41.33 10.63
C SER A 41 1.24 40.63 9.45
N TRP A 42 0.54 39.79 8.69
CA TRP A 42 1.02 39.15 7.47
C TRP A 42 0.98 40.07 6.23
N ASN A 43 1.14 41.38 6.42
CA ASN A 43 1.53 42.31 5.34
C ASN A 43 3.02 42.20 5.06
N MET A 44 3.48 40.98 4.79
CA MET A 44 4.80 40.74 4.22
C MET A 44 4.75 40.94 2.71
N GLY A 45 5.73 41.65 2.16
CA GLY A 45 5.89 41.82 0.72
C GLY A 45 5.93 40.47 -0.01
N LEU A 46 5.51 40.46 -1.28
CA LEU A 46 5.28 39.25 -2.09
C LEU A 46 6.39 38.20 -1.97
N GLY A 47 7.67 38.62 -1.97
CA GLY A 47 8.82 37.72 -1.86
C GLY A 47 8.86 36.90 -0.57
N LYS A 48 8.53 37.49 0.59
CA LYS A 48 8.52 36.77 1.87
C LYS A 48 7.41 35.72 1.94
N LYS A 49 6.28 35.94 1.27
CA LYS A 49 5.19 34.95 1.19
C LYS A 49 5.60 33.73 0.37
N ILE A 50 6.28 33.94 -0.76
CA ILE A 50 6.74 32.86 -1.64
C ILE A 50 7.74 31.96 -0.92
N VAL A 51 8.72 32.54 -0.21
CA VAL A 51 9.73 31.76 0.52
C VAL A 51 9.10 30.86 1.60
N ILE A 52 8.11 31.38 2.32
CA ILE A 52 7.41 30.61 3.37
C ILE A 52 6.60 29.46 2.75
N VAL A 53 5.87 29.73 1.66
CA VAL A 53 5.09 28.68 0.97
C VAL A 53 6.02 27.60 0.41
N LEU A 54 7.12 27.98 -0.23
CA LEU A 54 8.12 27.00 -0.72
C LEU A 54 8.73 26.18 0.42
N GLY A 55 9.06 26.82 1.55
CA GLY A 55 9.56 26.11 2.73
C GLY A 55 8.58 25.07 3.26
N ILE A 56 7.29 25.40 3.35
CA ILE A 56 6.24 24.46 3.79
C ILE A 56 6.12 23.29 2.81
N ILE A 57 6.14 23.56 1.51
CA ILE A 57 6.06 22.52 0.48
C ILE A 57 7.24 21.56 0.57
N VAL A 58 8.46 22.07 0.76
CA VAL A 58 9.68 21.24 0.89
C VAL A 58 9.59 20.38 2.15
N VAL A 59 9.16 20.93 3.29
CA VAL A 59 9.00 20.17 4.53
C VAL A 59 7.94 19.09 4.36
N ALA A 60 6.80 19.40 3.74
CA ALA A 60 5.76 18.41 3.45
C ALA A 60 6.26 17.27 2.55
N PHE A 61 7.04 17.60 1.51
CA PHE A 61 7.66 16.60 0.63
C PHE A 61 8.65 15.70 1.39
N LEU A 62 9.50 16.27 2.25
CA LEU A 62 10.44 15.51 3.05
C LEU A 62 9.73 14.57 4.04
N LEU A 63 8.66 15.05 4.69
CA LEU A 63 7.84 14.23 5.58
C LEU A 63 7.11 13.11 4.82
N PHE A 64 6.57 13.41 3.64
CA PHE A 64 5.92 12.40 2.80
C PHE A 64 6.91 11.32 2.36
N SER A 65 8.10 11.70 1.89
CA SER A 65 9.16 10.75 1.53
C SER A 65 9.62 9.92 2.73
N PHE A 66 9.73 10.52 3.91
CA PHE A 66 10.09 9.82 5.14
C PHE A 66 9.01 8.80 5.54
N VAL A 67 7.73 9.19 5.54
CA VAL A 67 6.62 8.28 5.81
C VAL A 67 6.60 7.17 4.76
N TYR A 68 6.66 7.50 3.46
CA TYR A 68 6.68 6.52 2.37
C TYR A 68 7.79 5.48 2.54
N ASN A 69 9.01 5.89 2.89
CA ASN A 69 10.11 4.95 3.11
C ASN A 69 9.95 4.07 4.38
N ASN A 70 9.28 4.56 5.41
CA ASN A 70 9.20 3.86 6.71
C ASN A 70 7.86 3.13 6.95
N THR A 71 6.81 3.48 6.23
CA THR A 71 5.47 2.89 6.40
C THR A 71 5.00 2.12 5.17
N GLN A 72 5.85 1.92 4.16
CA GLN A 72 5.53 0.94 3.11
C GLN A 72 5.52 -0.45 3.76
N PRO A 73 4.36 -1.13 3.81
CA PRO A 73 4.34 -2.52 4.23
C PRO A 73 5.25 -3.32 3.31
N SER A 74 6.02 -4.26 3.87
CA SER A 74 6.72 -5.22 3.03
C SER A 74 5.70 -6.05 2.26
N TYR A 75 6.06 -6.63 1.11
CA TYR A 75 5.16 -7.54 0.38
C TYR A 75 4.65 -8.72 1.23
N GLN A 76 5.29 -9.00 2.37
CA GLN A 76 4.89 -10.04 3.32
C GLN A 76 3.84 -9.56 4.33
N ASP A 77 3.66 -8.25 4.55
CA ASP A 77 2.78 -7.68 5.57
C ASP A 77 1.35 -7.39 5.07
N SER A 78 1.05 -7.60 3.79
CA SER A 78 -0.20 -7.12 3.18
C SER A 78 -1.41 -8.05 3.33
N LEU A 79 -1.28 -9.24 3.93
CA LEU A 79 -2.39 -10.19 4.09
C LEU A 79 -2.26 -10.98 5.40
N ASN A 80 -2.72 -10.39 6.51
CA ASN A 80 -2.84 -11.10 7.78
C ASN A 80 -4.24 -11.74 7.88
N VAL A 81 -4.37 -13.00 7.48
CA VAL A 81 -5.60 -13.78 7.75
C VAL A 81 -5.47 -14.35 9.16
N ILE A 82 -6.29 -13.87 10.08
CA ILE A 82 -6.36 -14.39 11.45
C ILE A 82 -7.31 -15.59 11.42
N THR A 83 -6.81 -16.77 11.78
CA THR A 83 -7.65 -17.96 11.96
C THR A 83 -8.40 -17.92 13.30
N ASP A 84 -9.46 -18.72 13.44
CA ASP A 84 -10.31 -18.78 14.64
C ASP A 84 -9.55 -19.15 15.94
N ASP A 85 -8.33 -19.69 15.83
CA ASP A 85 -7.45 -20.01 16.95
C ASP A 85 -6.50 -18.85 17.34
N GLY A 86 -6.61 -17.69 16.68
CA GLY A 86 -5.80 -16.51 16.95
C GLY A 86 -4.37 -16.60 16.45
N SER A 87 -4.02 -17.62 15.66
CA SER A 87 -2.73 -17.69 14.99
C SER A 87 -2.74 -16.80 13.72
N ASN A 88 -1.59 -16.18 13.42
CA ASN A 88 -1.41 -15.47 12.16
C ASN A 88 -1.19 -16.52 11.07
N TYR A 89 -2.16 -16.70 10.18
CA TYR A 89 -2.01 -17.58 9.04
C TYR A 89 -1.09 -16.89 8.03
N GLN A 90 0.19 -17.28 8.03
CA GLN A 90 1.21 -16.84 7.09
C GLN A 90 0.97 -17.52 5.72
N THR A 91 -0.21 -17.34 5.13
CA THR A 91 -0.36 -17.62 3.70
C THR A 91 0.40 -16.53 2.96
N SER A 92 1.49 -16.90 2.28
CA SER A 92 1.94 -16.07 1.18
C SER A 92 0.73 -15.84 0.26
N SER A 93 0.56 -14.64 -0.28
CA SER A 93 -0.45 -14.37 -1.32
C SER A 93 -0.41 -15.40 -2.46
N TYR A 94 0.73 -16.09 -2.57
CA TYR A 94 1.08 -17.10 -3.55
C TYR A 94 1.53 -18.39 -2.83
N PRO A 95 0.59 -19.26 -2.42
CA PRO A 95 0.92 -20.48 -1.67
C PRO A 95 1.58 -21.55 -2.54
N TYR A 96 1.55 -21.39 -3.87
CA TYR A 96 2.03 -22.38 -4.83
C TYR A 96 3.47 -22.13 -5.28
N LYS A 97 4.25 -23.21 -5.40
CA LYS A 97 5.62 -23.19 -5.94
C LYS A 97 5.83 -24.37 -6.87
N ALA A 98 6.31 -24.11 -8.08
CA ALA A 98 6.81 -25.14 -8.97
C ALA A 98 8.29 -25.41 -8.68
N VAL A 99 8.67 -26.67 -8.56
CA VAL A 99 10.06 -27.09 -8.35
C VAL A 99 10.46 -28.02 -9.48
N ILE A 100 11.49 -27.64 -10.22
CA ILE A 100 12.07 -28.43 -11.31
C ILE A 100 13.38 -29.01 -10.79
N LYS A 101 13.49 -30.34 -10.85
CA LYS A 101 14.69 -31.08 -10.50
C LYS A 101 15.20 -31.82 -11.73
N TYR A 102 16.33 -31.35 -12.25
CA TYR A 102 17.02 -31.96 -13.38
C TYR A 102 18.42 -31.37 -13.47
N ASP A 103 19.42 -32.21 -13.73
CA ASP A 103 20.81 -31.72 -13.84
C ASP A 103 21.11 -31.05 -15.18
N GLY A 104 20.25 -31.24 -16.19
CA GLY A 104 20.40 -30.71 -17.54
C GLY A 104 19.55 -29.46 -17.84
N SER A 105 19.37 -29.14 -19.12
CA SER A 105 18.53 -28.04 -19.60
C SER A 105 17.07 -28.44 -19.77
N TRP A 106 16.18 -27.49 -19.49
CA TRP A 106 14.74 -27.72 -19.50
C TRP A 106 13.97 -26.46 -19.89
N TYR A 107 12.72 -26.67 -20.32
CA TYR A 107 11.71 -25.65 -20.58
C TYR A 107 10.46 -25.95 -19.76
N ALA A 108 9.78 -24.91 -19.29
CA ALA A 108 8.50 -25.07 -18.61
C ALA A 108 7.55 -23.90 -18.85
N GLU A 109 6.27 -24.21 -18.90
CA GLU A 109 5.15 -23.26 -18.83
C GLU A 109 4.40 -23.51 -17.53
N MET A 110 4.20 -22.49 -16.70
CA MET A 110 3.64 -22.68 -15.36
C MET A 110 2.81 -21.49 -14.88
N GLY A 111 1.75 -21.75 -14.11
CA GLY A 111 0.92 -20.71 -13.48
C GLY A 111 -0.58 -21.00 -13.60
N ASP A 112 -1.37 -19.91 -13.66
CA ASP A 112 -2.79 -20.00 -13.96
C ASP A 112 -2.98 -20.49 -15.42
N PRO A 113 -3.90 -21.43 -15.70
CA PRO A 113 -4.14 -21.94 -17.05
C PRO A 113 -4.46 -20.87 -18.11
N ASN A 114 -4.92 -19.68 -17.70
CA ASN A 114 -5.18 -18.55 -18.59
C ASN A 114 -3.95 -17.65 -18.78
N TYR A 115 -2.97 -17.72 -17.87
CA TYR A 115 -1.80 -16.86 -17.83
C TYR A 115 -0.54 -17.66 -17.45
N LEU A 116 -0.05 -18.46 -18.39
CA LEU A 116 1.17 -19.26 -18.20
C LEU A 116 2.43 -18.40 -18.39
N VAL A 117 3.34 -18.50 -17.43
CA VAL A 117 4.70 -17.95 -17.53
C VAL A 117 5.62 -19.00 -18.14
N LYS A 118 6.43 -18.59 -19.12
CA LYS A 118 7.34 -19.46 -19.86
C LYS A 118 8.77 -19.24 -19.35
N GLU A 119 9.42 -20.31 -18.94
CA GLU A 119 10.77 -20.31 -18.39
C GLU A 119 11.63 -21.37 -19.06
N SER A 120 12.93 -21.08 -19.15
CA SER A 120 13.95 -22.06 -19.56
C SER A 120 15.11 -21.98 -18.60
N GLY A 121 15.75 -23.11 -18.32
CA GLY A 121 16.83 -23.15 -17.36
C GLY A 121 17.72 -24.36 -17.47
N TYR A 122 18.70 -24.41 -16.58
CA TYR A 122 19.61 -25.52 -16.39
C TYR A 122 19.69 -25.83 -14.89
N GLY A 123 19.78 -27.11 -14.54
CA GLY A 123 19.86 -27.52 -13.15
C GLY A 123 18.53 -27.37 -12.40
N ASN A 124 18.59 -27.62 -11.10
CA ASN A 124 17.42 -27.51 -10.22
C ASN A 124 16.99 -26.05 -10.02
N LYS A 125 15.70 -25.77 -10.15
CA LYS A 125 15.12 -24.44 -9.95
C LYS A 125 13.77 -24.51 -9.25
N SER A 126 13.36 -23.37 -8.68
CA SER A 126 12.05 -23.23 -8.05
C SER A 126 11.45 -21.87 -8.34
N PHE A 127 10.15 -21.84 -8.58
CA PHE A 127 9.39 -20.66 -9.02
C PHE A 127 8.17 -20.50 -8.14
N VAL A 128 8.01 -19.32 -7.54
CA VAL A 128 6.74 -18.96 -6.90
C VAL A 128 5.74 -18.66 -8.00
N LEU A 129 4.55 -19.25 -7.93
CA LEU A 129 3.50 -19.05 -8.92
C LEU A 129 2.57 -17.94 -8.43
N ASP A 130 2.30 -16.95 -9.28
CA ASP A 130 1.35 -15.84 -9.04
C ASP A 130 -0.09 -16.37 -9.13
N CYS A 131 -0.45 -17.26 -8.20
CA CYS A 131 -1.75 -17.93 -8.14
C CYS A 131 -2.23 -17.93 -6.70
N ALA A 132 -3.45 -17.47 -6.46
CA ALA A 132 -4.10 -17.50 -5.16
C ALA A 132 -4.45 -18.93 -4.74
N ALA A 133 -4.74 -19.15 -3.46
CA ALA A 133 -4.95 -20.48 -2.89
C ALA A 133 -6.07 -21.31 -3.57
N TRP A 134 -7.07 -20.65 -4.15
CA TRP A 134 -8.23 -21.25 -4.81
C TRP A 134 -8.11 -21.33 -6.34
N ASP A 135 -6.98 -20.88 -6.91
CA ASP A 135 -6.77 -20.90 -8.35
C ASP A 135 -6.41 -22.31 -8.84
N LYS A 136 -6.69 -22.53 -10.13
CA LYS A 136 -6.20 -23.73 -10.84
C LYS A 136 -4.74 -23.52 -11.20
N ILE A 137 -3.97 -24.60 -11.19
CA ILE A 137 -2.56 -24.56 -11.58
C ILE A 137 -2.34 -25.49 -12.75
N ALA A 138 -1.61 -25.01 -13.75
CA ALA A 138 -1.06 -25.82 -14.82
C ALA A 138 0.47 -25.69 -14.83
N ILE A 139 1.15 -26.82 -15.00
CA ILE A 139 2.59 -26.88 -15.25
C ILE A 139 2.80 -27.85 -16.41
N ASP A 140 3.50 -27.44 -17.45
CA ASP A 140 4.01 -28.29 -18.52
C ASP A 140 5.53 -28.10 -18.59
N ALA A 141 6.31 -29.14 -18.36
CA ALA A 141 7.76 -29.07 -18.48
C ALA A 141 8.32 -30.19 -19.33
N GLN A 142 9.44 -29.91 -20.01
CA GLN A 142 10.15 -30.86 -20.85
C GLN A 142 11.66 -30.62 -20.77
N LYS A 143 12.43 -31.65 -21.09
CA LYS A 143 13.87 -31.52 -21.29
C LYS A 143 14.14 -30.71 -22.56
N GLN A 144 15.24 -29.96 -22.57
CA GLN A 144 15.78 -29.31 -23.75
C GLN A 144 17.13 -29.89 -24.19
N ASP A 145 17.51 -31.02 -23.62
CA ASP A 145 18.72 -31.75 -23.95
C ASP A 145 18.47 -33.26 -24.04
N SER A 146 19.54 -33.98 -24.39
CA SER A 146 19.58 -35.43 -24.50
C SER A 146 20.08 -36.10 -23.20
N GLY A 147 20.05 -35.41 -22.06
CA GLY A 147 20.61 -35.92 -20.81
C GLY A 147 19.86 -37.15 -20.29
N GLU A 148 20.60 -38.08 -19.69
CA GLU A 148 20.08 -39.38 -19.24
C GLU A 148 19.35 -39.32 -17.88
N GLY A 149 19.51 -38.23 -17.13
CA GLY A 149 18.89 -38.06 -15.80
C GLY A 149 17.37 -37.87 -15.87
N ASN A 150 16.65 -38.02 -14.75
CA ASN A 150 15.20 -37.80 -14.74
C ASN A 150 14.87 -36.31 -14.57
N LEU A 151 14.03 -35.77 -15.45
CA LEU A 151 13.35 -34.50 -15.19
C LEU A 151 12.21 -34.78 -14.22
N THR A 152 12.21 -34.13 -13.07
CA THR A 152 11.12 -34.22 -12.08
C THR A 152 10.54 -32.83 -11.82
N VAL A 153 9.22 -32.75 -11.84
CA VAL A 153 8.46 -31.52 -11.56
C VAL A 153 7.58 -31.77 -10.35
N GLN A 154 7.68 -30.89 -9.36
CA GLN A 154 6.81 -30.90 -8.18
C GLN A 154 6.01 -29.62 -8.11
N LEU A 155 4.73 -29.75 -7.78
CA LEU A 155 3.90 -28.63 -7.31
C LEU A 155 3.87 -28.68 -5.79
N LEU A 156 4.28 -27.60 -5.15
CA LEU A 156 4.18 -27.42 -3.71
C LEU A 156 3.06 -26.44 -3.39
N LYS A 157 2.34 -26.68 -2.30
CA LYS A 157 1.38 -25.76 -1.68
C LYS A 157 1.77 -25.57 -0.21
N ASN A 158 2.01 -24.34 0.21
CA ASN A 158 2.45 -24.02 1.57
C ASN A 158 3.69 -24.82 2.04
N GLY A 159 4.59 -25.12 1.10
CA GLY A 159 5.82 -25.87 1.36
C GLY A 159 5.68 -27.40 1.30
N GLU A 160 4.47 -27.94 1.17
CA GLU A 160 4.22 -29.38 1.04
C GLU A 160 4.05 -29.76 -0.44
N VAL A 161 4.59 -30.91 -0.85
CA VAL A 161 4.40 -31.43 -2.22
C VAL A 161 2.98 -31.95 -2.37
N VAL A 162 2.20 -31.35 -3.27
CA VAL A 162 0.80 -31.75 -3.54
C VAL A 162 0.64 -32.50 -4.86
N ASP A 163 1.59 -32.37 -5.80
CA ASP A 163 1.67 -33.21 -7.00
C ASP A 163 3.13 -33.34 -7.45
N GLU A 164 3.48 -34.46 -8.07
CA GLU A 164 4.81 -34.76 -8.59
C GLU A 164 4.74 -35.64 -9.83
N LYS A 165 5.53 -35.30 -10.85
CA LYS A 165 5.74 -36.15 -12.03
C LYS A 165 7.21 -36.20 -12.42
N SER A 166 7.61 -37.31 -13.03
CA SER A 166 9.00 -37.53 -13.45
C SER A 166 9.08 -38.27 -14.78
N THR A 167 10.08 -37.95 -15.61
CA THR A 167 10.37 -38.67 -16.86
C THR A 167 11.86 -38.72 -17.18
N ALA A 168 12.30 -39.85 -17.73
CA ALA A 168 13.62 -40.00 -18.34
C ALA A 168 13.63 -39.57 -19.82
N ASN A 169 12.47 -39.49 -20.47
CA ASN A 169 12.37 -39.30 -21.92
C ASN A 169 12.56 -37.83 -22.31
N ALA A 170 13.50 -37.55 -23.22
CA ALA A 170 13.82 -36.20 -23.70
C ALA A 170 12.64 -35.47 -24.38
N SER A 171 11.74 -36.19 -25.03
CA SER A 171 10.61 -35.65 -25.80
C SER A 171 9.28 -35.65 -25.04
N SER A 172 9.26 -36.07 -23.77
CA SER A 172 8.02 -36.16 -23.00
C SER A 172 7.71 -34.86 -22.26
N HIS A 173 6.47 -34.39 -22.42
CA HIS A 173 5.90 -33.32 -21.64
C HIS A 173 5.39 -33.85 -20.30
N LEU A 174 5.86 -33.26 -19.21
CA LEU A 174 5.35 -33.48 -17.86
C LEU A 174 4.27 -32.45 -17.54
N VAL A 175 3.02 -32.87 -17.65
CA VAL A 175 1.87 -32.00 -17.41
C VAL A 175 1.25 -32.28 -16.04
N ILE A 176 1.23 -31.27 -15.17
CA ILE A 176 0.48 -31.22 -13.92
C ILE A 176 -0.69 -30.26 -14.11
N ASN A 177 -1.90 -30.73 -13.84
CA ASN A 177 -3.11 -29.91 -13.79
C ASN A 177 -3.74 -30.10 -12.40
N TYR A 178 -3.64 -29.09 -11.56
CA TYR A 178 -4.13 -29.12 -10.19
C TYR A 178 -5.37 -28.24 -10.07
N ASN A 179 -6.46 -28.83 -9.59
CA ASN A 179 -7.70 -28.14 -9.24
C ASN A 179 -7.84 -28.18 -7.72
N TYR A 180 -8.19 -27.03 -7.12
CA TYR A 180 -8.50 -26.93 -5.68
C TYR A 180 -9.73 -27.75 -5.31
#